data_AF-A0A482Z296-F1
#
_entry.id   AF-A0A482Z296-F1
#
_cell.length_a   1.000
_cell.length_b   1.000
_cell.length_c   1.000
_cell.angle_alpha   90.00
_cell.angle_beta   90.00
_cell.angle_gamma   90.00
#
_symmetry.space_group_name_H-M   'P 1'
#
loop_
_entity.id
_entity.type
_entity.pdbx_description
1 polymer ?
#
loop_
_entity_poly.entity_id
_entity_poly.type
_entity_poly.pdbx_seq_one_letter_code
_entity_poly.pdbx_strand_id
1 'polypeptide(L)' 'MDTWIFQKKLSSLKQSHLYRSRKISENTQLIINEQSLINFCSNDYLSLAKHPKIKQAFKQGIDKFSSGAGVHRT' A
#
# COMPACT_ATOMS: atom_id res chain seq x y z
N MET A 1 4.25 -9.60 31.15
CA MET A 1 3.12 -8.94 31.85
C MET A 1 2.88 -7.59 31.16
N ASP A 2 2.58 -7.59 29.85
CA ASP A 2 2.79 -6.40 29.00
C ASP A 2 1.62 -6.09 28.06
N THR A 3 0.63 -6.98 27.95
CA THR A 3 -0.54 -6.79 27.06
C THR A 3 -1.40 -5.58 27.47
N TRP A 4 -1.43 -5.25 28.77
CA TRP A 4 -2.26 -4.18 29.31
C TRP A 4 -1.78 -2.79 28.88
N ILE A 5 -0.47 -2.60 28.70
CA ILE A 5 0.10 -1.30 28.31
C ILE A 5 -0.21 -0.98 26.84
N PHE A 6 -0.23 -2.00 25.98
CA PHE A 6 -0.61 -1.85 24.58
C PHE A 6 -2.10 -1.58 24.43
N GLN A 7 -2.96 -2.27 25.18
CA GLN A 7 -4.40 -2.01 25.16
C GLN A 7 -4.73 -0.58 25.60
N LYS A 8 -4.09 -0.08 26.68
CA LYS A 8 -4.31 1.29 27.17
C LYS A 8 -3.88 2.34 26.14
N LYS A 9 -2.72 2.17 25.50
CA LYS A 9 -2.26 3.06 24.41
C LYS A 9 -3.19 3.01 23.20
N LEU A 10 -3.67 1.82 22.82
CA LEU A 10 -4.59 1.65 21.71
C LEU A 10 -5.94 2.34 21.96
N SER A 11 -6.49 2.20 23.16
CA SER A 11 -7.75 2.85 23.55
C SER A 11 -7.62 4.38 23.57
N SER A 12 -6.50 4.91 24.04
CA SER A 12 -6.21 6.35 23.99
C SER A 12 -6.12 6.88 22.55
N LEU A 13 -5.46 6.15 21.64
CA LEU A 13 -5.42 6.48 20.21
C LEU A 13 -6.81 6.44 19.56
N LYS A 14 -7.67 5.50 19.95
CA LYS A 14 -9.06 5.41 19.48
C LYS A 14 -9.91 6.58 19.96
N GLN A 15 -9.83 6.93 21.25
CA GLN A 15 -10.52 8.11 21.82
C GLN A 15 -10.05 9.42 21.19
N SER A 16 -8.78 9.50 20.80
CA SER A 16 -8.20 10.70 20.18
C SER A 16 -8.40 10.74 18.66
N HIS A 17 -9.16 9.81 18.06
CA HIS A 17 -9.35 9.68 16.61
C HIS A 17 -8.04 9.51 15.79
N LEU A 18 -6.95 9.08 16.45
CA LEU A 18 -5.64 8.84 15.83
C LEU A 18 -5.46 7.38 15.37
N TYR A 19 -6.37 6.49 15.78
CA TYR A 19 -6.35 5.11 15.36
C TYR A 19 -6.70 4.99 13.87
N ARG A 20 -5.73 4.58 13.05
CA ARG A 20 -5.90 4.40 11.61
C ARG A 20 -6.29 2.96 11.30
N SER A 21 -7.40 2.79 10.58
CA SER A 21 -7.77 1.51 9.97
C SER A 21 -7.53 1.60 8.46
N ARG A 22 -6.77 0.65 7.91
CA ARG A 22 -6.49 0.60 6.47
C ARG A 22 -7.66 -0.07 5.75
N LYS A 23 -8.34 0.66 4.88
CA LYS A 23 -9.22 0.06 3.88
C LYS A 23 -8.33 -0.59 2.80
N ILE A 24 -8.51 -1.88 2.57
CA ILE A 24 -7.76 -2.62 1.54
C ILE A 24 -8.47 -2.36 0.20
N SER A 25 -7.72 -1.90 -0.79
CA SER A 25 -8.17 -1.82 -2.17
C SER A 25 -7.02 -2.18 -3.09
N GLU A 26 -7.32 -2.99 -4.10
CA GLU A 26 -6.34 -3.55 -5.03
C GLU A 26 -6.17 -2.69 -6.29
N ASN A 27 -6.96 -1.63 -6.46
CA ASN A 27 -7.03 -0.87 -7.71
C ASN A 27 -7.12 0.64 -7.54
N THR A 28 -6.78 1.36 -8.62
CA THR A 28 -7.00 2.81 -8.79
C THR A 28 -8.47 3.22 -8.68
N GLN A 29 -9.39 2.29 -8.97
CA GLN A 29 -10.80 2.38 -8.58
C GLN A 29 -10.94 1.72 -7.22
N LEU A 30 -11.30 2.52 -6.22
CA LEU A 30 -11.57 2.06 -4.87
C LEU A 30 -12.97 1.46 -4.86
N ILE A 31 -13.09 0.14 -4.69
CA ILE A 31 -14.38 -0.48 -4.38
C ILE A 31 -14.53 -0.44 -2.87
N ILE A 32 -15.35 0.47 -2.37
CA ILE A 32 -15.67 0.58 -0.94
C ILE A 32 -17.17 0.39 -0.82
N ASN A 33 -17.59 -0.63 -0.06
CA ASN A 33 -19.00 -0.96 0.15
C ASN A 33 -19.78 -1.16 -1.17
N GLU A 34 -19.23 -1.95 -2.09
CA GLU A 34 -19.82 -2.27 -3.42
C GLU A 34 -19.96 -1.07 -4.39
N GLN A 35 -19.52 0.12 -3.99
CA GLN A 35 -19.53 1.31 -4.84
C GLN A 35 -18.15 1.54 -5.46
N SER A 36 -18.14 1.76 -6.77
CA SER A 36 -16.94 2.17 -7.50
C SER A 36 -16.66 3.65 -7.24
N LEU A 37 -15.62 3.94 -6.48
CA LEU A 37 -15.19 5.29 -6.14
C LEU A 37 -13.89 5.64 -6.87
N ILE A 38 -13.79 6.90 -7.29
CA ILE A 38 -12.58 7.45 -7.88
C ILE A 38 -11.61 7.82 -6.75
N ASN A 39 -10.36 7.34 -6.84
CA ASN A 39 -9.34 7.61 -5.85
C ASN A 39 -8.66 8.98 -6.07
N PHE A 40 -9.14 10.01 -5.37
CA PHE A 40 -8.51 11.35 -5.35
C PHE A 40 -7.31 11.47 -4.40
N CYS A 41 -7.04 10.46 -3.57
CA CYS A 41 -5.90 10.45 -2.63
C CYS A 41 -4.75 9.55 -3.10
N SER A 42 -4.75 9.17 -4.38
CA SER A 42 -3.63 8.41 -4.95
C SER A 42 -2.42 9.34 -5.16
N ASN A 43 -1.24 8.90 -4.74
CA ASN A 43 0.02 9.58 -5.07
C ASN A 43 0.53 9.22 -6.48
N ASP A 44 -0.19 8.37 -7.21
CA ASP A 44 0.09 8.08 -8.62
C ASP A 44 -0.53 9.14 -9.54
N TYR A 45 0.00 10.36 -9.45
CA TYR A 45 -0.49 11.56 -10.16
C TYR A 45 -0.52 11.40 -11.68
N LEU A 46 0.36 10.56 -12.23
CA LEU A 46 0.52 10.36 -13.67
C LEU A 46 -0.02 9.01 -14.15
N SER A 47 -0.69 8.25 -13.28
CA SER A 47 -1.19 6.89 -13.57
C SER A 47 -0.08 5.93 -14.08
N LEU A 48 1.16 6.19 -13.69
CA LEU A 48 2.33 5.43 -14.16
C LEU A 48 2.38 4.05 -13.54
N ALA A 49 1.76 3.82 -12.37
CA ALA A 49 1.69 2.50 -11.76
C ALA A 49 0.99 1.47 -12.66
N LYS A 50 0.08 1.92 -13.54
CA LYS A 50 -0.62 1.05 -14.51
C LYS A 50 -0.09 1.17 -15.94
N HIS A 51 0.97 1.96 -16.18
CA HIS A 51 1.43 2.21 -17.54
C HIS A 51 2.08 0.95 -18.17
N PRO A 52 1.65 0.52 -19.38
CA PRO A 52 2.05 -0.77 -19.96
C PRO A 52 3.56 -0.89 -20.21
N LYS A 53 4.24 0.22 -20.59
CA LYS A 53 5.70 0.21 -20.78
C LYS A 53 6.46 -0.05 -19.47
N ILE A 54 5.95 0.45 -18.34
CA ILE A 54 6.59 0.24 -17.03
C ILE A 54 6.41 -1.22 -16.62
N LYS A 55 5.22 -1.79 -16.83
CA LYS A 55 4.96 -3.22 -16.61
C LYS A 55 5.88 -4.12 -17.47
N GLN A 56 6.09 -3.75 -18.74
CA GLN A 56 6.98 -4.49 -19.63
C GLN A 56 8.45 -4.39 -19.18
N ALA A 57 8.93 -3.19 -18.85
CA ALA A 57 10.29 -3.00 -18.33
C ALA A 57 10.51 -3.76 -17.02
N PHE A 58 9.52 -3.78 -16.14
CA PHE A 58 9.57 -4.54 -14.89
C PHE A 58 9.63 -6.05 -15.14
N LYS A 59 8.80 -6.57 -16.07
CA LYS A 59 8.85 -7.98 -16.48
C LYS A 59 10.22 -8.36 -17.06
N GLN A 60 10.76 -7.55 -17.97
CA GLN A 60 12.09 -7.76 -18.53
C GLN A 60 13.19 -7.75 -17.45
N GLY A 61 13.04 -6.89 -16.43
CA GLY A 61 13.92 -6.87 -15.27
C GLY A 61 13.88 -8.16 -14.46
N ILE A 62 12.69 -8.70 -14.19
CA ILE A 62 12.54 -9.98 -13.48
C ILE A 62 13.09 -11.13 -14.33
N ASP A 63 12.77 -11.18 -15.63
CA ASP A 63 13.27 -12.22 -16.54
C ASP A 63 14.82 -12.23 -16.57
N LYS A 64 15.45 -11.05 -16.42
CA LYS A 64 16.90 -10.90 -16.46
C LYS A 64 17.61 -11.07 -15.11
N PHE A 65 16.99 -10.67 -14.01
CA PHE A 65 17.65 -10.55 -12.70
C PHE A 65 16.97 -11.33 -11.57
N SER A 66 15.90 -12.09 -11.86
CA SER A 66 15.05 -12.76 -10.86
C SER A 66 14.42 -11.78 -9.85
N SER A 67 13.60 -12.28 -8.92
CA SER A 67 12.73 -11.46 -8.06
C SER A 67 13.43 -10.67 -6.95
N GLY A 68 14.77 -10.70 -6.85
CA GLY A 68 15.50 -10.07 -5.76
C GLY A 68 16.89 -9.61 -6.18
N ALA A 69 17.24 -8.38 -5.80
CA ALA A 69 18.61 -7.92 -5.83
C ALA A 69 19.37 -8.57 -4.66
N GLY A 70 19.87 -9.78 -4.85
CA GLY A 70 20.57 -10.56 -3.82
C GLY A 70 21.95 -10.01 -3.44
N VAL A 71 22.23 -8.73 -3.66
CA VAL A 71 23.54 -8.14 -3.37
C VAL A 71 23.42 -6.73 -2.80
N HIS A 72 24.14 -6.50 -1.71
CA HIS A 72 24.34 -5.18 -1.13
C HIS A 72 25.26 -4.36 -2.03
N ARG A 73 24.91 -3.10 -2.28
CA ARG A 73 25.77 -2.13 -2.96
C ARG A 73 26.66 -1.45 -1.92
N THR A 74 27.68 -2.16 -1.44
CA THR A 74 28.75 -1.59 -0.60
C THR A 74 30.02 -1.48 -1.40
#